data_AF-A0A2D4KGI1-F1
#
_entry.id   AF-A0A2D4KGI1-F1
#
_cell.length_a   1.000
_cell.length_b   1.000
_cell.length_c   1.000
_cell.angle_alpha   90.00
_cell.angle_beta   90.00
_cell.angle_gamma   90.00
#
_symmetry.space_group_name_H-M   'P 1'
#
loop_
_entity.id
_entity.type
_entity.pdbx_description
1 polymer ?
#
loop_
_entity_poly.entity_id
_entity_poly.type
_entity_poly.pdbx_seq_one_letter_code
_entity_poly.pdbx_strand_id
1 'polypeptide(L)'
;PLMGQADICRLPKQDGNCKTLSLRWFYNRRSNRCERFMYGGCGGNANNFKNLQECLDKCKPSAKFPAETPRRNLLQGLISKAGLRRFYHRLDEKDVFHDAAEVVECAFGRNKIQV
;
A
#
# COMPACT_ATOMS: atom_id res chain seq x y z
N PRO A 1 -12.79 16.93 -18.21
CA PRO A 1 -13.25 15.87 -17.28
C PRO A 1 -12.09 15.38 -16.40
N LEU A 2 -12.12 15.71 -15.11
CA LEU A 2 -11.09 15.31 -14.15
C LEU A 2 -11.35 13.85 -13.75
N MET A 3 -10.64 12.90 -14.37
CA MET A 3 -10.68 11.50 -13.94
C MET A 3 -10.14 11.39 -12.52
N GLY A 4 -10.91 10.76 -11.62
CA GLY A 4 -10.49 10.54 -10.25
C GLY A 4 -9.30 9.59 -10.18
N GLN A 5 -8.47 9.74 -9.13
CA GLN A 5 -7.31 8.88 -8.90
C GLN A 5 -7.67 7.39 -8.85
N ALA A 6 -8.82 7.05 -8.26
CA ALA A 6 -9.34 5.69 -8.22
C ALA A 6 -9.76 5.15 -9.61
N ASP A 7 -10.13 6.03 -10.54
CA ASP A 7 -10.55 5.64 -11.88
C ASP A 7 -9.34 5.28 -12.75
N ILE A 8 -8.24 6.03 -12.61
CA ILE A 8 -6.96 5.74 -13.30
C ILE A 8 -6.52 4.30 -13.01
N CYS A 9 -6.55 3.90 -11.75
CA CYS A 9 -6.05 2.60 -11.29
C CYS A 9 -6.97 1.43 -11.70
N ARG A 10 -8.13 1.72 -12.29
CA ARG A 10 -9.06 0.72 -12.84
C ARG A 10 -8.91 0.52 -14.34
N LEU A 11 -8.18 1.41 -15.02
CA LEU A 11 -7.94 1.28 -16.45
C LEU A 11 -7.03 0.08 -16.74
N PRO A 12 -7.23 -0.63 -17.86
CA PRO A 12 -6.33 -1.70 -18.27
C PRO A 12 -4.95 -1.12 -18.65
N LYS A 13 -3.90 -1.94 -18.64
CA LYS A 13 -2.66 -1.57 -19.33
C LYS A 13 -2.96 -1.36 -20.82
N GLN A 14 -2.30 -0.40 -21.46
CA GLN A 14 -2.50 -0.15 -22.88
C GLN A 14 -1.16 0.19 -23.54
N ASP A 15 -0.69 -0.76 -24.35
CA ASP A 15 0.65 -0.74 -24.95
C ASP A 15 0.76 0.38 -26.01
N GLY A 16 -0.36 0.76 -26.66
CA GLY A 16 -0.38 1.80 -27.70
C GLY A 16 0.08 1.27 -29.06
N ASN A 17 0.06 2.14 -30.07
CA ASN A 17 0.27 1.75 -31.48
C ASN A 17 1.58 2.25 -32.09
N CYS A 18 2.35 3.06 -31.34
CA CYS A 18 3.69 3.48 -31.76
C CYS A 18 4.73 2.39 -31.48
N LYS A 19 5.93 2.54 -32.07
CA LYS A 19 7.03 1.55 -32.01
C LYS A 19 8.22 1.99 -31.15
N THR A 20 8.05 3.03 -30.34
CA THR A 20 9.07 3.54 -29.42
C THR A 20 8.92 2.85 -28.07
N LEU A 21 9.43 1.62 -28.01
CA LEU A 21 9.31 0.76 -26.84
C LEU A 21 9.98 1.37 -25.59
N SER A 22 9.18 1.61 -24.56
CA SER A 22 9.62 2.11 -23.27
C SER A 22 9.04 1.25 -22.15
N LEU A 23 9.88 0.86 -21.19
CA LEU A 23 9.42 0.17 -19.99
C LEU A 23 8.65 1.13 -19.09
N ARG A 24 7.41 0.76 -18.73
CA ARG A 24 6.53 1.55 -17.87
C ARG A 24 5.89 0.66 -16.80
N TRP A 25 5.21 1.30 -15.86
CA TRP A 25 4.48 0.64 -14.79
C TRP A 25 2.98 0.89 -14.92
N PHE A 26 2.16 -0.11 -14.62
CA PHE A 26 0.71 0.02 -14.51
C PHE A 26 0.24 -0.70 -13.24
N TYR A 27 -0.90 -0.30 -12.71
CA TYR A 27 -1.54 -0.99 -11.59
C TYR A 27 -2.40 -2.15 -12.11
N ASN A 28 -2.07 -3.37 -11.70
CA ASN A 28 -2.82 -4.57 -11.97
C ASN A 28 -3.76 -4.88 -10.79
N ARG A 29 -5.06 -4.67 -11.00
CA ARG A 29 -6.09 -4.92 -9.99
C ARG A 29 -6.30 -6.40 -9.67
N ARG A 30 -5.93 -7.31 -10.57
CA ARG A 30 -6.07 -8.76 -10.34
C ARG A 30 -5.05 -9.25 -9.32
N SER A 31 -3.82 -8.74 -9.40
CA SER A 31 -2.74 -9.06 -8.47
C SER A 31 -2.62 -8.06 -7.32
N ASN A 32 -3.32 -6.92 -7.39
CA ASN A 32 -3.18 -5.77 -6.50
C ASN A 32 -1.73 -5.21 -6.45
N ARG A 33 -1.03 -5.24 -7.58
CA ARG A 33 0.38 -4.83 -7.68
C ARG A 33 0.62 -3.86 -8.83
N CYS A 34 1.64 -3.02 -8.66
CA CYS A 34 2.25 -2.29 -9.77
C CYS A 34 3.17 -3.24 -10.55
N GLU A 35 2.89 -3.43 -11.82
CA GLU A 35 3.57 -4.36 -12.71
C GLU A 35 4.18 -3.61 -13.90
N ARG A 36 5.24 -4.17 -14.48
CA ARG A 36 5.90 -3.59 -15.64
C ARG A 36 5.20 -3.99 -16.92
N PHE A 37 5.14 -3.08 -17.90
CA PHE A 37 4.70 -3.38 -19.26
C PHE A 37 5.48 -2.56 -20.29
N MET A 38 5.45 -3.00 -21.55
CA MET A 38 6.04 -2.27 -22.66
C MET A 38 5.02 -1.28 -23.24
N TYR A 39 5.38 -0.01 -23.24
CA TYR A 39 4.60 1.06 -23.86
C TYR A 39 5.25 1.51 -25.16
N GLY A 40 4.48 1.58 -26.24
CA GLY A 40 4.92 1.94 -27.59
C GLY A 40 5.26 3.41 -27.79
N GLY A 41 5.09 4.26 -26.77
CA GLY A 41 5.48 5.68 -26.81
C GLY A 41 4.36 6.65 -27.18
N CYS A 42 3.23 6.18 -27.71
CA CYS A 42 2.04 6.99 -27.96
C CYS A 42 0.75 6.22 -27.70
N GLY A 43 -0.36 6.95 -27.57
CA GLY A 43 -1.66 6.40 -27.21
C GLY A 43 -1.67 6.00 -25.73
N GLY A 44 -2.29 4.86 -25.43
CA GLY A 44 -2.38 4.38 -24.06
C GLY A 44 -3.46 5.11 -23.26
N ASN A 45 -3.36 5.00 -21.94
CA ASN A 45 -4.23 5.67 -20.99
C ASN A 45 -3.44 6.08 -19.72
N ALA A 46 -4.14 6.65 -18.74
CA ALA A 46 -3.51 7.21 -17.54
C ALA A 46 -2.91 6.16 -16.57
N ASN A 47 -3.22 4.86 -16.71
CA ASN A 47 -2.58 3.80 -15.94
C ASN A 47 -1.21 3.43 -16.54
N ASN A 48 -0.32 4.43 -16.59
CA ASN A 48 1.00 4.37 -17.20
C ASN A 48 1.95 5.31 -16.46
N PHE A 49 2.84 4.74 -15.66
CA PHE A 49 3.74 5.45 -14.76
C PHE A 49 5.19 5.21 -15.15
N LYS A 50 6.06 6.20 -14.91
CA LYS A 50 7.48 6.15 -15.28
C LYS A 50 8.27 5.21 -14.37
N ASN A 51 7.86 5.10 -13.10
CA ASN A 51 8.54 4.28 -12.11
C ASN A 51 7.52 3.62 -11.16
N LEU A 52 8.02 2.68 -10.35
CA LEU A 52 7.21 1.92 -9.40
C LEU A 52 6.58 2.83 -8.33
N GLN A 53 7.33 3.80 -7.80
CA GLN A 53 6.86 4.68 -6.72
C GLN A 53 5.65 5.50 -7.16
N GLU A 54 5.70 6.09 -8.35
CA GLU A 54 4.60 6.86 -8.93
C GLU A 54 3.32 6.01 -9.05
N CYS A 55 3.44 4.76 -9.47
CA CYS A 55 2.31 3.83 -9.52
C CYS A 55 1.76 3.52 -8.12
N LEU A 56 2.63 3.26 -7.14
CA LEU A 56 2.22 2.95 -5.77
C LEU A 56 1.52 4.15 -5.12
N ASP A 57 2.11 5.34 -5.21
CA ASP A 57 1.53 6.57 -4.67
C ASP A 57 0.17 6.88 -5.31
N LYS A 58 0.03 6.55 -6.60
CA LYS A 58 -1.22 6.80 -7.30
C LYS A 58 -2.30 5.78 -6.93
N CYS A 59 -1.96 4.50 -6.89
CA CYS A 59 -2.94 3.41 -6.97
C CYS A 59 -2.98 2.47 -5.78
N LYS A 60 -1.92 2.39 -4.98
CA LYS A 60 -1.96 1.64 -3.75
C LYS A 60 -2.39 2.60 -2.66
N PRO A 61 -3.60 2.47 -2.09
CA PRO A 61 -3.88 3.20 -0.87
C PRO A 61 -2.79 2.83 0.12
N SER A 62 -2.06 3.83 0.62
CA SER A 62 -1.38 3.68 1.89
C SER A 62 -2.43 3.08 2.82
N ALA A 63 -2.06 2.08 3.60
CA ALA A 63 -2.85 1.70 4.75
C ALA A 63 -2.86 2.92 5.69
N LYS A 64 -3.61 3.96 5.32
CA LYS A 64 -4.14 4.93 6.23
C LYS A 64 -5.02 4.07 7.09
N PHE A 65 -4.46 3.60 8.21
CA PHE A 65 -5.26 3.39 9.39
C PHE A 65 -6.23 4.57 9.40
N PRO A 66 -7.55 4.35 9.29
CA PRO A 66 -8.48 5.45 9.15
C PRO A 66 -8.21 6.39 10.32
N ALA A 67 -7.65 7.56 10.01
CA ALA A 67 -7.66 8.68 10.92
C ALA A 67 -9.15 9.00 11.03
N GLU A 68 -9.72 8.59 12.15
CA GLU A 68 -11.09 8.84 12.59
C GLU A 68 -12.16 7.86 12.08
N THR A 69 -12.22 6.68 12.70
CA THR A 69 -13.54 6.21 13.17
C THR A 69 -13.90 7.00 14.43
N PRO A 70 -15.09 7.63 14.53
CA PRO A 70 -15.62 8.03 15.83
C PRO A 70 -15.60 6.79 16.73
N ARG A 71 -14.89 6.87 17.84
CA ARG A 71 -14.87 5.81 18.86
C ARG A 71 -16.29 5.53 19.34
N ARG A 72 -16.98 4.58 18.70
CA ARG A 72 -17.96 3.73 19.36
C ARG A 72 -17.36 2.34 19.47
N ASN A 73 -16.52 2.23 20.49
CA ASN A 73 -16.18 1.05 21.29
C ASN A 73 -16.59 -0.32 20.73
N LEU A 74 -15.88 -0.80 19.70
CA LEU A 74 -15.80 -2.25 19.43
C LEU A 74 -14.58 -2.89 20.13
N LEU A 75 -13.52 -2.11 20.37
CA LEU A 75 -12.30 -2.54 21.07
C LEU A 75 -12.43 -2.56 22.60
N GLN A 76 -13.39 -1.85 23.19
CA GLN A 76 -13.58 -1.84 24.65
C GLN A 76 -14.09 -3.21 25.16
N GLY A 77 -14.85 -3.94 24.33
CA GLY A 77 -15.38 -5.27 24.66
C GLY A 77 -14.35 -6.40 24.56
N LEU A 78 -13.39 -6.31 23.64
CA LEU A 78 -12.43 -7.39 23.39
C LEU A 78 -11.13 -7.27 24.20
N ILE A 79 -10.73 -6.05 24.61
CA ILE A 79 -9.47 -5.84 25.35
C ILE A 79 -9.65 -6.00 26.86
N SER A 80 -10.88 -6.00 27.39
CA SER A 80 -11.12 -6.15 28.83
C SER A 80 -10.87 -7.57 29.38
N LYS A 81 -10.67 -8.57 28.52
CA LYS A 81 -10.45 -9.97 28.95
C LYS A 81 -9.00 -10.48 28.87
N ALA A 82 -8.05 -9.74 28.29
CA ALA A 82 -6.72 -10.29 27.96
C ALA A 82 -5.50 -9.43 28.35
N GLY A 83 -5.59 -8.44 29.23
CA GLY A 83 -4.41 -7.85 29.91
C GLY A 83 -3.33 -7.14 29.07
N LEU A 84 -3.49 -7.00 27.75
CA LEU A 84 -2.44 -6.52 26.81
C LEU A 84 -2.21 -5.00 26.77
N ARG A 85 -2.86 -4.22 27.65
CA ARG A 85 -2.83 -2.73 27.62
C ARG A 85 -1.43 -2.12 27.80
N ARG A 86 -0.50 -2.81 28.48
CA ARG A 86 0.84 -2.26 28.77
C ARG A 86 1.81 -2.32 27.58
N PHE A 87 1.62 -3.25 26.64
CA PHE A 87 2.56 -3.46 25.54
C PHE A 87 2.44 -2.39 24.44
N TYR A 88 1.21 -1.97 24.13
CA TYR A 88 0.95 -0.99 23.07
C TYR A 88 1.47 0.41 23.37
N HIS A 89 1.72 0.77 24.63
CA HIS A 89 2.24 2.09 24.98
C HIS A 89 3.75 2.27 24.70
N ARG A 90 4.47 1.21 24.29
CA ARG A 90 5.92 1.26 24.01
C ARG A 90 6.28 1.34 22.52
N LEU A 91 5.32 1.22 21.62
CA LEU A 91 5.57 1.32 20.18
C LEU A 91 5.49 2.80 19.77
N ASP A 92 6.63 3.42 19.50
CA ASP A 92 6.72 4.81 19.04
C ASP A 92 6.62 4.89 17.51
N GLU A 93 6.33 6.09 16.98
CA GLU A 93 6.04 6.39 15.55
C GLU A 93 7.12 5.94 14.53
N LYS A 94 8.29 5.50 14.99
CA LYS A 94 9.38 4.99 14.16
C LYS A 94 9.28 3.49 13.85
N ASP A 95 8.41 2.76 14.53
CA ASP A 95 8.27 1.32 14.41
C ASP A 95 7.21 0.96 13.35
N VAL A 96 7.55 1.18 12.08
CA VAL A 96 6.73 0.71 10.94
C VAL A 96 7.16 -0.71 10.56
N PHE A 97 6.48 -1.70 11.14
CA PHE A 97 6.67 -3.11 10.78
C PHE A 97 6.03 -3.38 9.41
N HIS A 98 6.84 -3.85 8.46
CA HIS A 98 6.37 -4.19 7.13
C HIS A 98 5.89 -5.66 7.02
N ASP A 99 6.09 -6.44 8.09
CA ASP A 99 5.69 -7.85 8.22
C ASP A 99 5.01 -8.13 9.57
N ALA A 100 3.95 -8.95 9.56
CA ALA A 100 3.26 -9.40 10.77
C ALA A 100 4.14 -10.32 11.65
N ALA A 101 5.11 -11.03 11.07
CA ALA A 101 6.07 -11.85 11.81
C ALA A 101 7.00 -11.01 12.69
N GLU A 102 7.44 -9.82 12.22
CA GLU A 102 8.27 -8.90 13.01
C GLU A 102 7.52 -8.34 14.23
N VAL A 103 6.22 -8.08 14.08
CA VAL A 103 5.35 -7.64 15.18
C VAL A 103 5.28 -8.69 16.29
N VAL A 104 5.19 -9.98 15.91
CA VAL A 104 5.14 -11.10 16.86
C VAL A 104 6.45 -11.24 17.60
N GLU A 105 7.60 -11.20 16.91
CA GLU A 105 8.91 -11.30 17.55
C GLU A 105 9.17 -10.16 18.55
N CYS A 106 8.72 -8.94 18.22
CA CYS A 106 8.82 -7.80 19.12
C CYS A 106 7.91 -7.95 20.36
N ALA A 107 6.73 -8.55 20.20
CA ALA A 107 5.79 -8.82 21.30
C ALA A 107 6.27 -9.94 22.26
N PHE A 108 7.04 -10.91 21.75
CA PHE A 108 7.54 -12.06 22.52
C PHE A 108 9.01 -11.97 22.95
N GLY A 109 9.64 -10.80 22.79
CA GLY A 109 10.86 -10.44 23.53
C GLY A 109 12.12 -11.17 23.08
N ARG A 110 12.24 -11.56 21.81
CA ARG A 110 13.54 -11.98 21.27
C ARG A 110 14.30 -10.76 20.76
N ASN A 111 15.15 -10.24 21.64
CA ASN A 111 16.19 -9.26 21.31
C ASN A 111 17.01 -9.74 20.11
N LYS A 112 16.88 -9.06 18.97
CA LYS A 112 17.98 -8.73 18.04
C LYS A 112 17.52 -7.64 17.07
N ILE A 113 17.50 -6.41 17.58
CA ILE A 113 17.70 -5.24 16.72
C ILE A 113 19.21 -5.21 16.44
N GLN A 114 19.63 -5.56 15.23
CA GLN A 114 20.88 -5.06 14.68
C GLN A 114 20.51 -4.05 13.60
N VAL A 115 20.97 -2.82 13.83
CA VAL A 115 20.95 -1.69 12.88
C VAL A 115 22.00 -1.94 11.81
#